data_AF-A0A6L9SHT2-F1
#
_entry.id   AF-A0A6L9SHT2-F1
#
_cell.length_a   1.000
_cell.length_b   1.000
_cell.length_c   1.000
_cell.angle_alpha   90.00
_cell.angle_beta   90.00
_cell.angle_gamma   90.00
#
_symmetry.space_group_name_H-M   'P 1'
#
loop_
_entity.id
_entity.type
_entity.pdbx_description
1 polymer ?
#
loop_
_entity_poly.entity_id
_entity_poly.type
_entity_poly.pdbx_seq_one_letter_code
_entity_poly.pdbx_strand_id
1 'polypeptide(L)'
;MLVQGARQAGKSTLMRIITRGSPDATARTLDDPDMRAAATADPKSFVDVPGMLAIDEIQRVPELLLAIKADVDERPRRGRFLLTGSARVFALKSVPDALLGRVQTIELWPFSQGEIDHTPDGVR
;
A
#
# COMPACT_ATOMS: atom_id res chain seq x y z
N MET A 1 0.26 -2.37 6.66
CA MET A 1 -0.91 -1.48 6.56
C MET A 1 -1.32 -1.41 5.11
N LEU A 2 -2.61 -1.51 4.81
CA LEU A 2 -3.17 -1.42 3.46
C LEU A 2 -4.09 -0.22 3.38
N VAL A 3 -3.85 0.70 2.45
CA VAL A 3 -4.63 1.90 2.20
C VAL A 3 -5.40 1.73 0.88
N GLN A 4 -6.72 1.74 0.95
CA GLN A 4 -7.56 1.59 -0.24
C GLN A 4 -8.41 2.82 -0.50
N GLY A 5 -8.92 2.98 -1.72
CA GLY A 5 -9.80 4.10 -2.04
C GLY A 5 -9.95 4.33 -3.53
N ALA A 6 -10.96 5.10 -3.94
CA ALA A 6 -11.19 5.48 -5.34
C ALA A 6 -9.95 6.16 -5.96
N ARG A 7 -9.81 6.13 -7.29
CA ARG A 7 -8.76 6.92 -7.98
C ARG A 7 -8.88 8.38 -7.54
N GLN A 8 -7.74 9.06 -7.35
CA GLN A 8 -7.65 10.46 -6.89
C GLN A 8 -8.01 10.75 -5.41
N ALA A 9 -8.23 9.73 -4.58
CA ALA A 9 -8.44 9.89 -3.12
C ALA A 9 -7.17 10.21 -2.29
N GLY A 10 -6.10 10.74 -2.89
CA GLY A 10 -4.90 11.15 -2.13
C GLY A 10 -4.00 10.03 -1.56
N LYS A 11 -4.20 8.76 -1.93
CA LYS A 11 -3.43 7.60 -1.41
C LYS A 11 -1.91 7.74 -1.51
N SER A 12 -1.38 8.11 -2.68
CA SER A 12 0.06 8.29 -2.89
C SER A 12 0.60 9.50 -2.12
N THR A 13 -0.24 10.49 -1.82
CA THR A 13 0.10 11.63 -0.93
C THR A 13 0.24 11.17 0.52
N LEU A 14 -0.73 10.39 1.03
CA LEU A 14 -0.64 9.81 2.37
C LEU A 14 0.60 8.91 2.52
N MET A 15 0.86 8.06 1.52
CA MET A 15 2.06 7.24 1.47
C MET A 15 3.32 8.09 1.60
N ARG A 16 3.43 9.18 0.82
CA ARG A 16 4.59 10.08 0.86
C ARG A 16 4.77 10.76 2.22
N ILE A 17 3.68 11.11 2.90
CA ILE A 17 3.71 11.70 4.25
C ILE A 17 4.26 10.67 5.26
N ILE A 18 3.74 9.44 5.23
CA ILE A 18 4.17 8.36 6.15
C ILE A 18 5.65 8.01 5.91
N THR A 19 6.08 7.89 4.66
CA THR A 19 7.47 7.54 4.34
C THR A 19 8.46 8.64 4.75
N ARG A 20 8.07 9.92 4.65
CA ARG A 20 8.95 11.04 5.10
C ARG A 20 9.23 11.02 6.60
N GLY A 21 8.32 10.49 7.41
CA GLY A 21 8.52 10.32 8.86
C GLY A 21 9.33 9.09 9.24
N SER A 22 9.79 8.28 8.28
CA SER A 22 10.45 7.00 8.51
C SER A 22 11.85 6.99 7.86
N PRO A 23 12.95 7.04 8.65
CA PRO A 23 14.33 7.22 8.15
C PRO A 23 14.79 6.19 7.10
N ASP A 24 14.22 4.99 7.10
CA ASP A 24 14.59 3.88 6.21
C ASP A 24 13.45 3.45 5.28
N ALA A 25 12.47 4.33 5.03
CA ALA A 25 11.36 4.00 4.15
C ALA A 25 11.77 4.00 2.67
N THR A 26 11.48 2.89 2.00
CA THR A 26 11.58 2.77 0.54
C THR A 26 10.18 2.86 -0.05
N ALA A 27 10.01 3.70 -1.07
CA ALA A 27 8.76 3.84 -1.81
C ALA A 27 8.92 3.28 -3.24
N ARG A 28 8.00 2.42 -3.68
CA ARG A 28 7.95 1.87 -5.04
C ARG A 28 6.53 1.94 -5.57
N THR A 29 6.38 2.23 -6.86
CA THR A 29 5.08 2.22 -7.55
C THR A 29 5.06 1.16 -8.63
N LEU A 30 4.00 0.38 -8.71
CA LEU A 30 3.84 -0.66 -9.74
C LEU A 30 3.17 -0.15 -11.03
N ASP A 31 2.85 1.14 -11.09
CA ASP A 31 2.54 1.79 -12.37
C ASP A 31 3.81 2.01 -13.21
N ASP A 32 4.98 2.16 -12.57
CA ASP A 32 6.29 2.14 -13.23
C ASP A 32 6.55 0.75 -13.84
N PRO A 33 6.80 0.64 -15.16
CA PRO A 33 6.98 -0.63 -15.83
C PRO A 33 8.24 -1.39 -15.39
N ASP A 34 9.31 -0.71 -15.02
CA ASP A 34 10.57 -1.34 -14.58
C ASP A 34 10.41 -1.92 -13.18
N MET A 35 9.73 -1.17 -12.29
CA MET A 35 9.39 -1.66 -10.95
C MET A 35 8.44 -2.86 -11.02
N ARG A 36 7.47 -2.81 -11.94
CA ARG A 36 6.54 -3.93 -12.18
C ARG A 36 7.25 -5.16 -12.72
N ALA A 37 8.19 -4.97 -13.66
CA ALA A 37 9.01 -6.06 -14.19
C ALA A 37 9.88 -6.70 -13.10
N ALA A 38 10.56 -5.88 -12.28
CA ALA A 38 11.36 -6.36 -11.16
C ALA A 38 10.53 -7.13 -10.13
N ALA A 39 9.37 -6.59 -9.76
CA ALA A 39 8.44 -7.23 -8.83
C ALA A 39 7.92 -8.58 -9.33
N THR A 40 7.70 -8.70 -10.64
CA THR A 40 7.22 -9.94 -11.28
C THR A 40 8.34 -10.97 -11.40
N ALA A 41 9.55 -10.53 -11.72
CA ALA A 41 10.71 -11.40 -11.94
C ALA A 41 11.19 -12.06 -10.64
N ASP A 42 11.28 -11.29 -9.55
CA ASP A 42 11.66 -11.81 -8.24
C ASP A 42 10.92 -11.08 -7.10
N PRO A 43 9.70 -11.54 -6.76
CA PRO A 43 8.89 -10.96 -5.70
C PRO A 43 9.59 -10.95 -4.33
N LYS A 44 10.44 -11.94 -4.04
CA LYS A 44 11.12 -12.08 -2.74
C LYS A 44 12.20 -11.02 -2.58
N SER A 45 13.11 -10.92 -3.56
CA SER A 45 14.14 -9.88 -3.56
C SER A 45 13.52 -8.49 -3.66
N PHE A 46 12.37 -8.35 -4.32
CA PHE A 46 11.67 -7.07 -4.37
C PHE A 46 11.22 -6.60 -2.98
N VAL A 47 10.71 -7.48 -2.12
CA VAL A 47 10.20 -7.05 -0.80
C VAL A 47 11.29 -6.95 0.28
N ASP A 48 12.49 -7.48 0.00
CA ASP A 48 13.60 -7.51 0.94
C ASP A 48 14.31 -6.15 1.03
N VAL A 49 13.81 -5.30 1.93
CA VAL A 49 14.41 -4.01 2.26
C VAL A 49 14.69 -3.89 3.76
N PRO A 50 15.70 -3.10 4.17
CA PRO A 50 16.07 -2.97 5.59
C PRO A 50 14.96 -2.32 6.43
N GLY A 51 14.23 -1.36 5.86
CA GLY A 51 13.26 -0.53 6.59
C GLY A 51 11.80 -0.83 6.29
N MET A 52 11.01 0.24 6.13
CA MET A 52 9.61 0.16 5.69
C MET A 52 9.58 0.10 4.17
N LEU A 53 8.79 -0.81 3.59
CA LEU A 53 8.49 -0.79 2.17
C LEU A 53 7.07 -0.28 1.92
N ALA A 54 6.97 0.82 1.19
CA ALA A 54 5.73 1.36 0.71
C ALA A 54 5.53 1.01 -0.78
N ILE A 55 4.46 0.30 -1.11
CA ILE A 55 4.15 -0.18 -2.47
C ILE A 55 2.83 0.42 -2.93
N ASP A 56 2.88 1.22 -4.01
CA ASP A 56 1.71 1.83 -4.63
C ASP A 56 1.11 0.89 -5.69
N GLU A 57 -0.22 0.83 -5.77
CA GLU A 57 -0.99 0.05 -6.76
C GLU A 57 -0.72 -1.47 -6.72
N ILE A 58 -0.77 -2.07 -5.52
CA ILE A 58 -0.47 -3.49 -5.26
C ILE A 58 -1.26 -4.47 -6.14
N GLN A 59 -2.46 -4.10 -6.62
CA GLN A 59 -3.24 -4.94 -7.52
C GLN A 59 -2.59 -5.18 -8.89
N ARG A 60 -1.54 -4.42 -9.24
CA ARG A 60 -0.79 -4.61 -10.50
C ARG A 60 0.07 -5.88 -10.48
N VAL A 61 0.53 -6.31 -9.29
CA VAL A 61 1.31 -7.55 -9.09
C VAL A 61 0.83 -8.23 -7.80
N PRO A 62 -0.34 -8.91 -7.84
CA PRO A 62 -0.92 -9.56 -6.65
C PRO A 62 -0.01 -10.64 -6.03
N GLU A 63 0.91 -11.21 -6.79
CA GLU A 63 1.87 -12.24 -6.36
C GLU A 63 2.79 -11.74 -5.23
N LEU A 64 3.03 -10.42 -5.15
CA LEU A 64 3.81 -9.80 -4.08
C LEU A 64 3.22 -10.07 -2.69
N LEU A 65 1.91 -10.34 -2.58
CA LEU A 65 1.26 -10.59 -1.30
C LEU A 65 1.79 -11.85 -0.61
N LEU A 66 2.16 -12.87 -1.38
CA LEU A 66 2.77 -14.09 -0.84
C LEU A 66 4.20 -13.82 -0.36
N ALA A 67 4.97 -13.00 -1.08
CA ALA A 67 6.31 -12.61 -0.67
C ALA A 67 6.28 -11.74 0.59
N ILE A 68 5.36 -10.78 0.66
CA ILE A 68 5.11 -9.95 1.86
C ILE A 68 4.72 -10.83 3.05
N LYS A 69 3.80 -11.78 2.84
CA LYS A 69 3.41 -12.74 3.89
C LYS A 69 4.61 -13.50 4.42
N ALA A 70 5.42 -14.09 3.54
CA ALA A 70 6.60 -14.86 3.92
C ALA A 70 7.60 -14.00 4.72
N ASP A 71 7.87 -12.77 4.26
CA ASP A 71 8.76 -11.84 4.95
C ASP A 71 8.23 -11.45 6.35
N VAL A 72 6.94 -11.16 6.48
CA VAL A 72 6.32 -10.82 7.78
C VAL A 72 6.31 -12.03 8.73
N ASP A 73 6.12 -13.23 8.21
CA ASP A 73 6.12 -14.46 9.00
C ASP A 73 7.54 -14.79 9.51
N GLU A 74 8.59 -14.50 8.74
CA GLU A 74 9.99 -14.65 9.15
C GLU A 74 10.47 -13.52 10.07
N ARG A 75 10.06 -12.28 9.79
CA ARG A 75 10.53 -11.06 10.47
C ARG A 75 9.35 -10.20 10.94
N PRO A 76 8.63 -10.63 11.99
CA PRO A 76 7.43 -9.95 12.46
C PRO A 76 7.77 -8.56 13.01
N ARG A 77 7.57 -7.52 12.19
CA ARG A 77 7.74 -6.11 12.56
C ARG A 77 6.53 -5.30 12.14
N ARG A 78 5.92 -4.61 13.10
CA ARG A 78 4.81 -3.69 12.84
C ARG A 78 5.26 -2.56 11.92
N GLY A 79 4.40 -2.18 10.97
CA GLY A 79 4.68 -1.08 10.05
C GLY A 79 5.76 -1.36 8.99
N ARG A 80 6.19 -2.61 8.81
CA ARG A 80 7.19 -2.96 7.79
C ARG A 80 6.69 -2.78 6.35
N PHE A 81 5.39 -2.95 6.12
CA PHE A 81 4.78 -2.73 4.81
C PHE A 81 3.65 -1.71 4.86
N LEU A 82 3.64 -0.81 3.90
CA LEU A 82 2.56 0.10 3.56
C LEU A 82 2.13 -0.16 2.12
N LEU A 83 0.94 -0.67 1.92
CA LEU A 83 0.44 -1.01 0.59
C LEU A 83 -0.66 -0.03 0.24
N THR A 84 -0.74 0.40 -1.02
CA THR A 84 -1.92 1.08 -1.53
C THR A 84 -2.54 0.25 -2.65
N GLY A 85 -3.81 0.53 -2.94
CA GLY A 85 -4.39 0.15 -4.21
C GLY A 85 -5.79 0.70 -4.40
N SER A 86 -6.38 0.42 -5.55
CA SER A 86 -7.79 0.75 -5.78
C SER A 86 -8.71 -0.14 -4.94
N ALA A 87 -9.95 0.29 -4.73
CA ALA A 87 -10.97 -0.46 -3.99
C ALA A 87 -11.23 -1.90 -4.52
N ARG A 88 -10.73 -2.23 -5.72
CA ARG A 88 -10.82 -3.58 -6.32
C ARG A 88 -9.78 -4.56 -5.78
N VAL A 89 -8.84 -4.14 -4.93
CA VAL A 89 -7.82 -5.04 -4.36
C VAL A 89 -8.47 -6.22 -3.62
N PHE A 90 -9.53 -6.03 -2.83
CA PHE A 90 -10.23 -7.15 -2.17
C PHE A 90 -11.06 -8.04 -3.10
N ALA A 91 -11.33 -7.61 -4.35
CA ALA A 91 -11.96 -8.47 -5.34
C ALA A 91 -10.99 -9.53 -5.90
N LEU A 92 -9.69 -9.39 -5.62
CA LEU A 92 -8.70 -10.42 -5.88
C LEU A 92 -8.84 -11.52 -4.82
N LYS A 93 -9.25 -12.72 -5.25
CA LYS A 93 -9.54 -13.87 -4.39
C LYS A 93 -8.39 -14.29 -3.45
N SER A 94 -7.16 -13.86 -3.72
CA SER A 94 -5.94 -14.22 -2.98
C SER A 94 -5.51 -13.23 -1.89
N VAL A 95 -6.07 -12.01 -1.86
CA VAL A 95 -5.67 -10.95 -0.91
C VAL A 95 -6.09 -11.21 0.53
N PRO A 96 -7.34 -11.66 0.80
CA PRO A 96 -7.79 -11.85 2.18
C PRO A 96 -6.93 -12.89 2.91
N ASP A 97 -6.81 -14.10 2.37
CA ASP A 97 -6.14 -15.23 3.04
C ASP A 97 -4.64 -15.00 3.31
N ALA A 98 -3.93 -14.29 2.43
CA ALA A 98 -2.51 -14.02 2.62
C ALA A 98 -2.23 -13.02 3.76
N LEU A 99 -3.19 -12.16 4.09
CA LEU A 99 -3.00 -11.00 4.97
C LEU A 99 -3.83 -11.04 6.27
N LEU A 100 -4.68 -12.07 6.44
CA LEU A 100 -5.55 -12.25 7.61
C LEU A 100 -4.77 -12.14 8.94
N GLY A 101 -5.27 -11.29 9.84
CA GLY A 101 -4.77 -11.13 11.21
C GLY A 101 -3.49 -10.28 11.36
N ARG A 102 -2.79 -9.92 10.27
CA ARG A 102 -1.50 -9.21 10.31
C ARG A 102 -1.49 -7.87 9.59
N VAL A 103 -2.58 -7.52 8.91
CA VAL A 103 -2.75 -6.24 8.19
C VAL A 103 -3.85 -5.40 8.82
N GLN A 104 -3.48 -4.17 9.23
CA GLN A 104 -4.44 -3.10 9.42
C GLN A 104 -4.81 -2.52 8.06
N THR A 105 -6.09 -2.50 7.74
CA THR A 105 -6.65 -1.92 6.51
C THR A 105 -7.29 -0.58 6.85
N ILE A 106 -6.97 0.46 6.09
CA ILE A 106 -7.59 1.78 6.16
C ILE A 106 -8.21 2.07 4.80
N GLU A 107 -9.52 2.31 4.78
CA GLU A 107 -10.24 2.75 3.60
C GLU A 107 -10.26 4.29 3.57
N LEU A 108 -9.65 4.88 2.54
CA LEU A 108 -9.74 6.29 2.19
C LEU A 108 -10.90 6.49 1.22
N TRP A 109 -11.87 7.26 1.66
CA TRP A 109 -12.93 7.80 0.82
C TRP A 109 -12.36 8.88 -0.12
N PRO A 110 -12.98 9.14 -1.29
CA PRO A 110 -12.63 10.32 -2.06
C PRO A 110 -12.67 11.57 -1.18
N PHE A 111 -11.79 12.54 -1.47
CA PHE A 111 -11.75 13.81 -0.74
C PHE A 111 -13.16 14.36 -0.61
N SER A 112 -13.51 14.74 0.61
CA SER A 112 -14.78 15.42 0.85
C SER A 112 -14.75 16.79 0.13
N GLN A 113 -15.90 17.34 -0.27
CA GLN A 113 -15.95 18.58 -1.06
C GLN A 113 -15.19 19.72 -0.36
N GLY A 114 -15.27 19.76 0.96
CA GLY A 114 -14.52 20.66 1.80
C GLY A 114 -13.00 20.45 1.79
N GLU A 115 -12.51 19.21 1.73
CA GLU A 115 -11.06 18.98 1.61
C GLU A 115 -10.51 19.45 0.25
N ILE A 116 -11.34 19.38 -0.80
CA ILE A 116 -11.01 19.94 -2.13
C ILE A 116 -10.98 21.47 -2.08
N ASP A 117 -11.94 22.07 -1.36
CA ASP A 117 -12.12 23.51 -1.26
C ASP A 117 -11.29 24.15 -0.11
N HIS A 118 -10.47 23.36 0.61
CA HIS A 118 -9.79 23.74 1.86
C HIS A 118 -10.73 24.32 2.93
N THR A 119 -11.99 23.91 2.93
CA THR A 119 -13.02 24.31 3.89
C THR A 119 -13.51 23.09 4.68
N PRO A 120 -13.83 23.21 5.98
CA PRO A 120 -14.43 22.09 6.71
C PRO A 120 -15.78 21.69 6.09
N ASP A 121 -16.00 20.39 5.84
CA ASP A 121 -17.33 19.90 5.49
C ASP A 121 -18.21 19.84 6.72
N GLY A 122 -19.19 20.75 6.77
CA GLY A 122 -20.27 20.76 7.74
C GLY A 122 -20.40 22.06 8.53
N VAL A 123 -21.26 22.95 8.04
CA VAL A 123 -22.10 23.77 8.93
C VAL A 123 -23.54 23.44 8.59
N ARG A 124 -24.17 22.58 9.39
CA ARG A 124 -25.58 22.72 9.81
C ARG A 124 -25.76 22.12 11.19
#